data_AF-A0A7S2UVX4-F1
#
_entry.id   AF-A0A7S2UVX4-F1
#
_cell.length_a   1.000
_cell.length_b   1.000
_cell.length_c   1.000
_cell.angle_alpha   90.00
_cell.angle_beta   90.00
_cell.angle_gamma   90.00
#
_symmetry.space_group_name_H-M   'P 1'
#
loop_
_entity.id
_entity.type
_entity.pdbx_description
1 polymer ?
#
loop_
_entity_poly.entity_id
_entity_poly.type
_entity_poly.pdbx_seq_one_letter_code
_entity_poly.pdbx_strand_id
1 'polypeptide(L)'
;MESERLNFHRQLDANIARLVEAYGGMIQSAKVGDKTRLHLDALQLTSHTISIEQAAESLIGQVRELKLALALQDAEALEADAQHARATLEERYNGSKNHVEELREQLKAAYGSVCKEKPL
;
A
#
# COMPACT_ATOMS: atom_id res chain seq x y z
N MET A 1 2.22 -5.91 13.01
CA MET A 1 0.85 -5.42 12.74
C MET A 1 0.22 -4.67 13.92
N GLU A 2 -0.14 -5.31 15.04
CA GLU A 2 -0.85 -4.60 16.13
C GLU A 2 0.04 -3.59 16.89
N SER A 3 1.31 -3.94 17.11
CA SER A 3 2.33 -3.04 17.68
C SER A 3 2.63 -1.81 16.80
N GLU A 4 2.65 -1.98 15.48
CA GLU A 4 2.88 -0.88 14.53
C GLU A 4 1.69 0.08 14.49
N ARG A 5 0.47 -0.47 14.55
CA ARG A 5 -0.76 0.33 14.63
C ARG A 5 -0.80 1.15 15.93
N LEU A 6 -0.43 0.55 17.06
CA LEU A 6 -0.30 1.23 18.34
C LEU A 6 0.77 2.34 18.32
N ASN A 7 1.92 2.09 17.69
CA ASN A 7 2.97 3.08 17.54
C ASN A 7 2.51 4.25 16.64
N PHE A 8 1.84 3.95 15.53
CA PHE A 8 1.28 4.95 14.62
C PHE A 8 0.31 5.88 15.36
N HIS A 9 -0.65 5.32 16.11
CA HIS A 9 -1.59 6.12 16.90
C HIS A 9 -0.88 6.99 17.94
N ARG A 10 0.10 6.43 18.66
CA ARG A 10 0.87 7.20 19.65
C ARG A 10 1.59 8.40 19.01
N GLN A 11 2.18 8.22 17.83
CA GLN A 11 2.89 9.31 17.17
C GLN A 11 1.92 10.35 16.61
N LEU A 12 0.76 9.93 16.09
CA LEU A 12 -0.30 10.83 15.65
C LEU A 12 -0.83 11.68 16.81
N ASP A 13 -1.13 11.05 17.94
CA ASP A 13 -1.59 11.75 19.15
C ASP A 13 -0.53 12.73 19.66
N ALA A 14 0.75 12.34 19.65
CA ALA A 14 1.86 13.20 20.07
C ALA A 14 2.00 14.45 19.16
N ASN A 15 1.86 14.27 17.85
CA ASN A 15 1.94 15.38 16.89
C ASN A 15 0.74 16.33 17.01
N ILE A 16 -0.47 15.79 17.21
CA ILE A 16 -1.67 16.59 17.46
C ILE A 16 -1.54 17.36 18.78
N ALA A 17 -1.08 16.72 19.85
CA ALA A 17 -0.86 17.37 21.13
C ALA A 17 0.12 18.55 21.00
N ARG A 18 1.26 18.35 20.31
CA ARG A 18 2.23 19.42 20.03
C ARG A 18 1.63 20.58 19.25
N LEU A 19 0.80 20.31 18.24
CA LEU A 19 0.11 21.34 17.47
C LEU A 19 -0.82 22.18 18.36
N VAL A 20 -1.64 21.51 19.17
CA VAL A 20 -2.60 22.16 20.07
C VAL A 20 -1.86 22.99 21.13
N GLU A 21 -0.81 22.45 21.73
CA GLU A 21 0.00 23.15 22.72
C GLU A 21 0.71 24.37 22.12
N ALA A 22 1.37 24.21 20.97
CA ALA A 22 2.08 25.31 20.32
C ALA A 22 1.12 26.42 19.88
N TYR A 23 -0.04 26.07 19.31
CA TYR A 23 -1.05 27.05 18.92
C TYR A 23 -1.67 27.75 20.14
N GLY A 24 -1.94 27.00 21.22
CA GLY A 24 -2.38 27.56 22.50
C GLY A 24 -1.36 28.56 23.07
N GLY A 25 -0.07 28.22 23.00
CA GLY A 25 1.04 29.10 23.36
C GLY A 25 1.05 30.39 22.54
N MET A 26 0.90 30.32 21.21
CA MET A 26 0.81 31.51 20.36
C MET A 26 -0.36 32.43 20.75
N ILE A 27 -1.54 31.86 21.02
CA ILE A 27 -2.71 32.64 21.46
C ILE A 27 -2.42 33.35 22.79
N GLN A 28 -1.73 32.69 23.71
CA GLN A 28 -1.34 33.29 24.99
C GLN A 28 -0.32 34.41 24.79
N SER A 29 0.75 34.17 24.03
CA SER A 29 1.76 35.20 23.72
C SER A 29 1.15 36.41 23.01
N ALA A 30 0.17 36.21 22.13
CA ALA A 30 -0.54 37.31 21.45
C ALA A 30 -1.43 38.15 22.39
N LYS A 31 -1.83 37.62 23.55
CA LYS A 31 -2.65 38.33 24.55
C LYS A 31 -1.81 39.16 25.54
N VAL A 32 -0.50 38.91 25.65
CA VAL A 32 0.37 39.62 26.59
C VAL A 32 0.71 41.01 26.02
N GLY A 33 0.10 42.05 26.60
CA GLY A 33 0.30 43.45 26.20
C GLY A 33 1.49 44.15 26.89
N ASP A 34 2.39 43.39 27.52
CA ASP A 34 3.53 43.95 28.24
C ASP A 34 4.64 44.36 27.27
N LYS A 35 4.67 45.66 26.95
CA LYS A 35 5.64 46.26 26.03
C LYS A 35 7.10 46.06 26.44
N THR A 36 7.38 45.72 27.70
CA THR A 36 8.75 45.45 28.15
C THR A 36 9.26 44.05 27.78
N ARG A 37 8.37 43.13 27.38
CA ARG A 37 8.70 41.72 27.08
C ARG A 37 8.58 41.35 25.59
N LEU A 38 8.31 42.32 24.73
CA LEU A 38 8.11 42.15 23.27
C LEU A 38 9.16 41.26 22.59
N HIS A 39 10.45 41.41 22.93
CA HIS A 39 11.51 40.59 22.35
C HIS A 39 11.43 39.11 22.76
N LEU A 40 11.07 38.85 24.01
CA LEU A 40 10.91 37.49 24.53
C LEU A 40 9.67 36.83 23.90
N ASP A 41 8.57 37.59 23.81
CA ASP A 41 7.32 37.12 23.23
C ASP A 41 7.46 36.85 21.72
N ALA A 42 8.23 37.66 20.99
CA ALA A 42 8.55 37.42 19.58
C ALA A 42 9.37 36.13 19.38
N LEU A 43 10.34 35.86 20.26
CA LEU A 43 11.10 34.60 20.24
C LEU A 43 10.21 33.39 20.54
N GLN A 44 9.32 33.50 21.52
CA GLN A 44 8.34 32.44 21.84
C GLN A 44 7.36 32.19 20.69
N LEU A 45 6.84 33.25 20.07
CA LEU A 45 5.97 33.15 18.90
C LEU A 45 6.67 32.43 17.74
N THR A 46 7.94 32.76 17.50
CA THR A 46 8.77 32.09 16.48
C THR A 46 8.97 30.62 16.82
N SER A 47 9.29 30.30 18.07
CA SER A 47 9.44 28.93 18.54
C SER A 47 8.16 28.10 18.40
N HIS A 48 7.01 28.67 18.74
CA HIS A 48 5.72 28.01 18.55
C HIS A 48 5.39 27.79 17.07
N THR A 49 5.70 28.77 16.21
CA THR A 49 5.52 28.65 14.75
C THR A 49 6.35 27.49 14.19
N ILE A 50 7.63 27.41 14.56
CA ILE A 50 8.51 26.30 14.17
C ILE A 50 7.97 24.97 14.68
N SER A 51 7.45 24.92 15.91
CA SER A 51 6.89 23.69 16.50
C SER A 51 5.64 23.22 15.74
N ILE A 52 4.80 24.15 15.29
CA ILE A 52 3.64 23.85 14.45
C ILE A 52 4.08 23.29 13.10
N GLU A 53 5.06 23.93 12.45
CA GLU A 53 5.58 23.49 11.16
C GLU A 53 6.15 22.07 11.24
N GLN A 54 7.01 21.80 12.24
CA GLN A 54 7.59 20.48 12.46
C GLN A 54 6.53 19.40 12.73
N ALA A 55 5.52 19.71 13.54
CA ALA A 55 4.43 18.78 13.81
C ALA A 55 3.57 18.52 12.55
N ALA A 56 3.34 19.55 11.73
CA ALA A 56 2.63 19.42 10.46
C ALA A 56 3.42 18.57 9.45
N GLU A 57 4.72 18.79 9.31
CA GLU A 57 5.60 17.97 8.47
C GLU A 57 5.60 16.50 8.90
N SER A 58 5.66 16.24 10.22
CA SER A 58 5.60 14.88 10.76
C SER A 58 4.28 14.18 10.44
N LEU A 59 3.15 14.90 10.53
CA LEU A 59 1.83 14.37 10.13
C LEU A 59 1.77 14.07 8.63
N ILE A 60 2.31 14.93 7.78
CA ILE A 60 2.39 14.69 6.33
C ILE A 60 3.23 13.43 6.05
N GLY A 61 4.34 13.26 6.77
CA GLY A 61 5.17 12.05 6.72
C GLY A 61 4.37 10.78 7.03
N GLN A 62 3.62 10.78 8.12
CA GLN A 62 2.76 9.65 8.52
C GLN A 62 1.66 9.34 7.49
N VAL A 63 1.04 10.35 6.90
CA VAL A 63 0.06 10.16 5.82
C VAL A 63 0.71 9.52 4.59
N ARG A 64 1.94 9.91 4.26
CA ARG A 64 2.70 9.29 3.16
C ARG A 64 2.99 7.82 3.44
N GLU A 65 3.41 7.48 4.65
CA GLU A 65 3.67 6.09 5.06
C GLU A 65 2.41 5.22 4.96
N LEU A 66 1.26 5.72 5.43
CA LEU A 66 -0.03 5.02 5.29
C LEU A 66 -0.40 4.77 3.83
N LYS A 67 -0.26 5.78 2.97
CA LYS A 67 -0.55 5.62 1.53
C LYS A 67 0.36 4.58 0.89
N LEU A 68 1.63 4.54 1.27
CA LEU A 68 2.59 3.59 0.76
C LEU A 68 2.28 2.16 1.23
N ALA A 69 1.91 1.99 2.50
CA ALA A 69 1.47 0.70 3.04
C ALA A 69 0.23 0.16 2.31
N LEU A 70 -0.76 1.02 2.01
CA LEU A 70 -1.94 0.64 1.25
C LEU A 70 -1.58 0.22 -0.19
N ALA A 71 -0.72 1.00 -0.85
CA ALA A 71 -0.28 0.70 -2.21
C ALA A 71 0.48 -0.64 -2.31
N LEU A 72 1.27 -0.98 -1.29
CA LEU A 72 1.96 -2.28 -1.21
C LEU A 72 0.96 -3.43 -1.04
N GLN A 73 -0.04 -3.26 -0.18
CA GLN A 73 -1.09 -4.27 0.02
C GLN A 73 -1.86 -4.55 -1.29
N ASP A 74 -2.18 -3.51 -2.05
CA ASP A 74 -2.85 -3.66 -3.36
C ASP A 74 -1.95 -4.37 -4.39
N ALA A 75 -0.63 -4.12 -4.35
CA ALA A 75 0.32 -4.78 -5.23
C ALA A 75 0.45 -6.29 -4.93
N GLU A 76 0.51 -6.67 -3.65
CA GLU A 76 0.51 -8.07 -3.22
C GLU A 76 -0.77 -8.80 -3.65
N ALA A 77 -1.93 -8.14 -3.56
CA ALA A 77 -3.20 -8.69 -4.01
C ALA A 77 -3.22 -8.91 -5.54
N LEU A 78 -2.75 -7.93 -6.32
CA LEU A 78 -2.63 -8.05 -7.78
C LEU A 78 -1.68 -9.18 -8.19
N GLU A 79 -0.58 -9.36 -7.46
CA GLU A 79 0.35 -10.46 -7.71
C GLU A 79 -0.30 -11.81 -7.46
N ALA A 80 -1.05 -11.95 -6.36
CA ALA A 80 -1.79 -13.18 -6.05
C ALA A 80 -2.83 -13.51 -7.14
N ASP A 81 -3.59 -12.52 -7.61
CA ASP A 81 -4.56 -12.70 -8.70
C ASP A 81 -3.88 -13.11 -10.01
N ALA A 82 -2.73 -12.50 -10.33
CA ALA A 82 -1.96 -12.85 -11.51
C ALA A 82 -1.41 -14.29 -11.44
N GLN A 83 -0.91 -14.72 -10.27
CA GLN A 83 -0.45 -16.08 -10.06
C GLN A 83 -1.60 -17.10 -10.21
N HIS A 84 -2.78 -16.80 -9.65
CA HIS A 84 -3.96 -17.65 -9.78
C HIS A 84 -4.43 -17.76 -11.24
N ALA A 85 -4.50 -16.64 -11.96
CA ALA A 85 -4.87 -16.61 -13.36
C ALA A 85 -3.87 -17.41 -14.21
N ARG A 86 -2.57 -17.27 -13.95
CA ARG A 86 -1.52 -18.03 -14.62
C ARG A 86 -1.67 -19.54 -14.38
N ALA A 87 -1.86 -19.97 -13.14
CA ALA A 87 -2.06 -21.39 -12.82
C ALA A 87 -3.27 -21.99 -13.55
N THR A 88 -4.38 -21.23 -13.59
CA THR A 88 -5.60 -21.64 -14.31
C THR A 88 -5.36 -21.78 -15.82
N LEU A 89 -4.61 -20.86 -16.41
CA LEU A 89 -4.26 -20.91 -17.84
C LEU A 89 -3.31 -22.07 -18.15
N GLU A 90 -2.33 -22.33 -17.29
CA GLU A 90 -1.42 -23.49 -17.43
C GLU A 90 -2.21 -24.81 -17.37
N GLU A 91 -3.18 -24.94 -16.46
CA GLU A 91 -4.04 -26.13 -16.38
C GLU A 91 -4.88 -26.33 -17.65
N ARG A 92 -5.53 -25.26 -18.14
CA ARG A 92 -6.30 -25.33 -19.40
C ARG A 92 -5.43 -25.65 -20.60
N TYR A 93 -4.25 -25.06 -20.67
CA TYR A 93 -3.28 -25.33 -21.73
C TYR A 93 -2.86 -26.81 -21.73
N ASN A 94 -2.50 -27.33 -20.56
CA ASN A 94 -2.13 -28.75 -20.40
C ASN A 94 -3.30 -29.69 -20.74
N GLY A 95 -4.52 -29.36 -20.31
CA GLY A 95 -5.72 -30.12 -20.69
C GLY A 95 -5.95 -30.14 -22.19
N SER A 96 -5.85 -28.98 -22.86
CA SER A 96 -5.98 -28.89 -24.31
C SER A 96 -4.86 -29.62 -25.05
N LYS A 97 -3.62 -29.56 -24.54
CA LYS A 97 -2.47 -30.27 -25.11
C LYS A 97 -2.70 -31.78 -25.06
N ASN A 98 -3.09 -32.29 -23.90
CA ASN A 98 -3.40 -33.71 -23.72
C ASN A 98 -4.53 -34.15 -24.64
N HIS A 99 -5.59 -33.35 -24.77
CA HIS A 99 -6.70 -33.65 -25.68
C HIS A 99 -6.26 -33.72 -27.16
N VAL A 100 -5.38 -32.81 -27.59
CA VAL A 100 -4.81 -32.86 -28.95
C VAL A 100 -3.94 -34.11 -29.15
N GLU A 101 -3.15 -34.50 -28.16
CA GLU A 101 -2.36 -35.73 -28.20
C GLU A 101 -3.24 -36.99 -28.28
N GLU A 102 -4.32 -37.04 -27.51
CA GLU A 102 -5.32 -38.11 -27.58
C GLU A 102 -5.96 -38.21 -28.96
N LEU A 103 -6.42 -37.09 -29.52
CA LEU A 103 -6.98 -37.06 -30.87
C LEU A 103 -5.98 -37.50 -31.93
N ARG A 104 -4.70 -37.15 -31.77
CA ARG A 104 -3.62 -37.58 -32.67
C ARG A 104 -3.42 -39.09 -32.63
N GLU A 105 -3.42 -39.70 -31.44
CA GLU A 105 -3.30 -41.16 -31.30
C GLU A 105 -4.56 -41.88 -31.82
N GLN A 106 -5.75 -41.35 -31.57
CA GLN A 106 -7.00 -41.88 -32.14
C GLN A 106 -6.98 -41.84 -33.67
N LEU A 107 -6.54 -40.73 -34.26
CA LEU A 107 -6.40 -40.58 -35.71
C LEU A 107 -5.42 -41.63 -36.28
N LYS A 108 -4.26 -41.81 -35.63
CA LYS A 108 -3.26 -42.80 -36.02
C LYS A 108 -3.80 -44.23 -35.94
N ALA A 109 -4.57 -44.56 -34.90
CA ALA A 109 -5.22 -45.86 -34.76
C ALA A 109 -6.25 -46.09 -35.88
N ALA A 110 -7.07 -45.10 -36.20
CA ALA A 110 -8.08 -45.17 -37.27
C ALA A 110 -7.44 -45.33 -38.66
N TYR A 111 -6.36 -44.61 -38.98
CA TYR A 111 -5.63 -44.84 -40.22
C TYR A 111 -4.95 -46.22 -40.26
N GLY A 112 -4.45 -46.71 -39.12
CA GLY A 112 -3.86 -48.04 -39.00
C GLY A 112 -4.85 -49.18 -39.22
N SER A 113 -6.13 -48.99 -38.90
CA SER A 113 -7.21 -49.97 -39.18
C SER A 113 -7.69 -49.89 -40.62
N VAL A 114 -7.83 -48.69 -41.20
CA VAL A 114 -8.23 -48.50 -42.62
C VAL A 114 -7.23 -49.14 -43.59
N CYS A 115 -5.93 -49.10 -43.27
CA CYS A 115 -4.90 -49.79 -44.07
C CYS A 115 -4.93 -51.33 -43.95
N LYS A 116 -5.62 -51.91 -42.95
CA LYS A 116 -5.77 -53.37 -42.78
C LYS A 116 -7.05 -53.92 -43.43
N GLU A 117 -8.00 -53.06 -43.79
CA GLU A 117 -9.30 -53.45 -44.37
C GLU A 117 -9.36 -53.41 -45.91
N LYS A 118 -8.24 -53.20 -46.61
CA LYS A 118 -8.16 -53.46 -48.05
C LYS A 118 -7.52 -54.84 -48.33
N PRO A 119 -8.31 -55.93 -48.44
CA PRO A 119 -7.92 -57.06 -49.26
C PRO A 119 -8.22 -56.73 -50.73
N LEU A 120 -7.17 -56.87 -51.56
CA LEU A 120 -7.16 -57.08 -53.02
C LEU A 120 -8.17 -56.28 -53.86
#